data_AF-A0A059LNQ7-F1
#
_entry.id   AF-A0A059LNQ7-F1
#
_cell.length_a   1.000
_cell.length_b   1.000
_cell.length_c   1.000
_cell.angle_alpha   90.00
_cell.angle_beta   90.00
_cell.angle_gamma   90.00
#
_symmetry.space_group_name_H-M   'P 1'
#
loop_
_entity.id
_entity.type
_entity.pdbx_description
1 polymer ?
#
loop_
_entity_poly.entity_id
_entity_poly.type
_entity_poly.pdbx_seq_one_letter_code
_entity_poly.pdbx_strand_id
1 'polypeptide(L)'
;MVAPLAGILLAQALTIAEQGVEAALEHPPDVACLAGAGLLLWQLATVRGSKTVVRFFPHDATHLEPVLALALYLEKAARRSSAGASASPEAPAGGTAVTDLWQAETVSLLWLSMLVLAPFDLSSLDWNAGEEEEGDEQEKAPSDARRASPPEDLLAYDPPASAPLLDRLLGLGMRCLARPTRCREVSARGLGALLARKDASPARDTFEAWCRSVLLEGGASSQALPSAAGEVSRAGALQALACVLRSGEPTLVKSLARTAVVGALSTPASANLALERKVRVKVLQRAMLALLSAEPFAAEQTPFLDAPLNALLAGLRDRDTIVRWSAAKGAARVCAKLPASVADQVLAELLGGAAGEGEENERALGEESGTDDDWASL
;
A
#
# COMPACT_ATOMS: atom_id res chain seq x y z
N MET A 1 -12.54 26.73 4.79
CA MET A 1 -11.05 26.64 4.70
C MET A 1 -10.59 25.53 3.76
N VAL A 2 -11.13 24.30 3.82
CA VAL A 2 -10.65 23.19 2.95
C VAL A 2 -10.87 23.46 1.46
N ALA A 3 -12.05 23.92 1.04
CA ALA A 3 -12.36 24.14 -0.37
C ALA A 3 -11.44 25.18 -1.07
N PRO A 4 -11.12 26.35 -0.47
CA PRO A 4 -10.11 27.25 -1.01
C PRO A 4 -8.73 26.61 -1.19
N LEU A 5 -8.26 25.83 -0.20
CA LEU A 5 -6.96 25.15 -0.27
C LEU A 5 -6.94 24.07 -1.38
N ALA A 6 -8.04 23.33 -1.55
CA ALA A 6 -8.19 22.38 -2.64
C ALA A 6 -8.21 23.09 -4.00
N GLY A 7 -8.86 24.26 -4.10
CA GLY A 7 -8.85 25.09 -5.30
C GLY A 7 -7.45 25.61 -5.67
N ILE A 8 -6.63 25.96 -4.68
CA ILE A 8 -5.23 26.32 -4.88
C ILE A 8 -4.44 25.14 -5.48
N LEU A 9 -4.57 23.95 -4.90
CA LEU A 9 -3.91 22.76 -5.46
C LEU A 9 -4.43 22.42 -6.86
N LEU A 10 -5.72 22.61 -7.13
CA LEU A 10 -6.30 22.41 -8.46
C LEU A 10 -5.68 23.37 -9.48
N ALA A 11 -5.55 24.65 -9.14
CA ALA A 11 -4.95 25.64 -10.04
C ALA A 11 -3.51 25.25 -10.42
N GLN A 12 -2.71 24.82 -9.44
CA GLN A 12 -1.35 24.32 -9.70
C GLN A 12 -1.36 23.03 -10.53
N ALA A 13 -2.31 22.13 -10.28
CA ALA A 13 -2.46 20.90 -11.05
C ALA A 13 -2.77 21.17 -12.53
N LEU A 14 -3.65 22.15 -12.80
CA LEU A 14 -3.97 22.59 -14.16
C LEU A 14 -2.75 23.20 -14.85
N THR A 15 -2.01 24.09 -14.18
CA THR A 15 -0.78 24.67 -14.73
C THR A 15 0.27 23.62 -15.08
N ILE A 16 0.49 22.63 -14.19
CA ILE A 16 1.45 21.54 -14.44
C ILE A 16 0.98 20.67 -15.62
N ALA A 17 -0.32 20.40 -15.71
CA ALA A 17 -0.89 19.65 -16.83
C ALA A 17 -0.69 20.37 -18.17
N GLU A 18 -0.95 21.68 -18.23
CA GLU A 18 -0.79 22.49 -19.44
C GLU A 18 0.69 22.59 -19.88
N GLN A 19 1.62 22.72 -18.93
CA GLN A 19 3.05 22.80 -19.22
C GLN A 19 3.68 21.45 -19.55
N GLY A 20 3.11 20.36 -19.03
CA GLY A 20 3.71 19.05 -19.03
C GLY A 20 4.65 18.83 -17.84
N VAL A 21 4.66 17.60 -17.33
CA VAL A 21 5.36 17.23 -16.08
C VAL A 21 6.87 17.48 -16.15
N GLU A 22 7.53 17.16 -17.27
CA GLU A 22 8.98 17.37 -17.39
C GLU A 22 9.35 18.86 -17.48
N ALA A 23 8.59 19.66 -18.24
CA ALA A 23 8.81 21.10 -18.32
C ALA A 23 8.60 21.78 -16.96
N ALA A 24 7.58 21.34 -16.20
CA ALA A 24 7.34 21.82 -14.85
C ALA A 24 8.47 21.45 -13.87
N LEU A 25 9.26 20.41 -14.14
CA LEU A 25 10.41 20.07 -13.31
C LEU A 25 11.62 20.96 -13.58
N GLU A 26 11.75 21.50 -14.79
CA GLU A 26 12.75 22.50 -15.15
C GLU A 26 12.33 23.91 -14.71
N HIS A 27 11.04 24.22 -14.86
CA HIS A 27 10.43 25.50 -14.50
C HIS A 27 9.38 25.24 -13.40
N PRO A 28 9.80 25.14 -12.13
CA PRO A 28 8.90 24.76 -11.06
C PRO A 28 7.75 25.78 -10.91
N PRO A 29 6.52 25.29 -10.73
CA PRO A 29 5.38 26.14 -10.37
C PRO A 29 5.59 26.72 -8.95
N ASP A 30 4.58 27.38 -8.38
CA ASP A 30 4.70 27.99 -7.05
C ASP A 30 4.85 26.90 -5.95
N VAL A 31 6.10 26.50 -5.69
CA VAL A 31 6.47 25.45 -4.73
C VAL A 31 6.07 25.83 -3.31
N ALA A 32 6.16 27.12 -2.96
CA ALA A 32 5.77 27.60 -1.63
C ALA A 32 4.26 27.45 -1.42
N CYS A 33 3.48 27.76 -2.45
CA CYS A 33 2.04 27.57 -2.45
C CYS A 33 1.65 26.08 -2.36
N LEU A 34 2.31 25.21 -3.14
CA LEU A 34 2.11 23.76 -3.07
C LEU A 34 2.43 23.19 -1.69
N ALA A 35 3.58 23.56 -1.11
CA ALA A 35 4.01 23.12 0.21
C ALA A 35 3.04 23.60 1.30
N GLY A 36 2.67 24.89 1.27
CA GLY A 36 1.75 25.48 2.25
C GLY A 36 0.34 24.87 2.19
N ALA A 37 -0.24 24.76 0.99
CA ALA A 37 -1.56 24.15 0.81
C ALA A 37 -1.56 22.66 1.17
N GLY A 38 -0.54 21.92 0.72
CA GLY A 38 -0.34 20.51 1.05
C GLY A 38 -0.22 20.27 2.55
N LEU A 39 0.58 21.09 3.25
CA LEU A 39 0.76 21.02 4.70
C LEU A 39 -0.58 21.23 5.42
N LEU A 40 -1.30 22.31 5.14
CA LEU A 40 -2.56 22.62 5.81
C LEU A 40 -3.63 21.54 5.56
N LEU A 41 -3.75 21.05 4.32
CA LEU A 41 -4.68 19.98 3.98
C LEU A 41 -4.31 18.66 4.66
N TRP A 42 -3.02 18.33 4.72
CA TRP A 42 -2.54 17.16 5.42
C TRP A 42 -2.82 17.24 6.93
N GLN A 43 -2.57 18.37 7.58
CA GLN A 43 -2.88 18.56 9.00
C GLN A 43 -4.38 18.43 9.28
N LEU A 44 -5.23 18.95 8.39
CA LEU A 44 -6.68 18.74 8.51
C LEU A 44 -7.05 17.26 8.32
N ALA A 45 -6.38 16.55 7.41
CA ALA A 45 -6.64 15.14 7.14
C ALA A 45 -6.19 14.24 8.30
N THR A 46 -5.12 14.57 9.00
CA THR A 46 -4.66 13.82 10.18
C THR A 46 -5.56 14.04 11.39
N VAL A 47 -6.03 15.28 11.63
CA VAL A 47 -6.86 15.61 12.80
C VAL A 47 -8.32 15.23 12.60
N ARG A 48 -8.93 15.56 11.46
CA ARG A 48 -10.37 15.33 11.19
C ARG A 48 -10.65 14.03 10.44
N GLY A 49 -9.60 13.35 9.99
CA GLY A 49 -9.67 12.17 9.16
C GLY A 49 -9.73 12.48 7.66
N SER A 50 -9.01 11.70 6.87
CA SER A 50 -8.91 11.86 5.41
C SER A 50 -10.25 11.85 4.69
N LYS A 51 -11.20 11.02 5.13
CA LYS A 51 -12.55 10.96 4.55
C LYS A 51 -13.34 12.26 4.71
N THR A 52 -13.07 13.03 5.76
CA THR A 52 -13.74 14.31 6.01
C THR A 52 -13.21 15.37 5.06
N VAL A 53 -11.88 15.42 4.85
CA VAL A 53 -11.22 16.41 4.01
C VAL A 53 -11.52 16.20 2.52
N VAL A 54 -11.47 14.95 2.06
CA VAL A 54 -11.69 14.59 0.65
C VAL A 54 -13.07 15.00 0.14
N ARG A 55 -14.08 15.06 1.01
CA ARG A 55 -15.44 15.52 0.65
C ARG A 55 -15.50 16.96 0.14
N PHE A 56 -14.46 17.75 0.40
CA PHE A 56 -14.37 19.14 -0.05
C PHE A 56 -13.50 19.29 -1.30
N PHE A 57 -12.94 18.21 -1.83
CA PHE A 57 -12.18 18.26 -3.07
C PHE A 57 -13.14 18.28 -4.26
N PRO A 58 -12.75 18.88 -5.40
CA PRO A 58 -13.50 18.73 -6.64
C PRO A 58 -13.62 17.25 -7.04
N HIS A 59 -14.84 16.80 -7.33
CA HIS A 59 -15.15 15.40 -7.67
C HIS A 59 -15.32 15.15 -9.18
N ASP A 60 -15.17 16.20 -9.99
CA ASP A 60 -15.31 16.07 -11.44
C ASP A 60 -14.19 15.19 -12.02
N ALA A 61 -14.58 14.31 -12.93
CA ALA A 61 -13.72 13.37 -13.62
C ALA A 61 -12.67 14.08 -14.49
N THR A 62 -13.00 15.27 -14.99
CA THR A 62 -12.08 16.13 -15.77
C THR A 62 -10.82 16.52 -15.00
N HIS A 63 -10.84 16.48 -13.67
CA HIS A 63 -9.68 16.77 -12.84
C HIS A 63 -8.74 15.57 -12.64
N LEU A 64 -9.08 14.38 -13.14
CA LEU A 64 -8.25 13.18 -12.94
C LEU A 64 -6.83 13.35 -13.51
N GLU A 65 -6.74 13.78 -14.77
CA GLU A 65 -5.47 14.02 -15.47
C GLU A 65 -4.64 15.16 -14.83
N PRO A 66 -5.21 16.35 -14.57
CA PRO A 66 -4.49 17.41 -13.85
C PRO A 66 -3.91 16.94 -12.50
N VAL A 67 -4.72 16.25 -11.70
CA VAL A 67 -4.28 15.79 -10.37
C VAL A 67 -3.23 14.68 -10.51
N LEU A 68 -3.29 13.86 -11.56
CA LEU A 68 -2.25 12.88 -11.87
C LEU A 68 -0.95 13.57 -12.26
N ALA A 69 -1.00 14.60 -13.12
CA ALA A 69 0.17 15.39 -13.51
C ALA A 69 0.84 16.03 -12.28
N LEU A 70 0.05 16.62 -11.37
CA LEU A 70 0.55 17.13 -10.09
C LEU A 70 1.22 16.03 -9.25
N ALA A 71 0.60 14.85 -9.12
CA ALA A 71 1.17 13.77 -8.32
C ALA A 71 2.46 13.21 -8.94
N LEU A 72 2.54 13.08 -10.27
CA LEU A 72 3.74 12.68 -10.99
C LEU A 72 4.86 13.71 -10.84
N TYR A 73 4.54 15.00 -10.93
CA TYR A 73 5.49 16.09 -10.68
C TYR A 73 6.08 16.00 -9.27
N LEU A 74 5.23 15.91 -8.24
CA LEU A 74 5.67 15.84 -6.84
C LEU A 74 6.52 14.60 -6.56
N GLU A 75 6.12 13.46 -7.12
CA GLU A 75 6.84 12.19 -6.98
C GLU A 75 8.24 12.29 -7.62
N LYS A 76 8.34 12.79 -8.86
CA LYS A 76 9.62 13.00 -9.57
C LYS A 76 10.50 14.05 -8.91
N ALA A 77 9.93 15.16 -8.43
CA ALA A 77 10.66 16.19 -7.69
C ALA A 77 11.29 15.62 -6.41
N ALA A 78 10.55 14.79 -5.68
CA ALA A 78 11.06 14.12 -4.49
C ALA A 78 12.17 13.09 -4.82
N ARG A 79 12.06 12.36 -5.94
CA ARG A 79 13.14 11.48 -6.43
C ARG A 79 14.42 12.28 -6.73
N ARG A 80 14.33 13.40 -7.46
CA ARG A 80 15.48 14.27 -7.75
C ARG A 80 16.13 14.83 -6.48
N SER A 81 15.32 15.24 -5.50
CA SER A 81 15.83 15.72 -4.20
C SER A 81 16.60 14.63 -3.43
N SER A 82 16.10 13.39 -3.41
CA SER A 82 16.77 12.27 -2.75
C SER A 82 18.09 11.84 -3.43
N ALA A 83 18.20 11.99 -4.75
CA ALA A 83 19.41 11.70 -5.50
C ALA A 83 20.47 12.81 -5.39
N GLY A 84 20.04 14.07 -5.21
CA GLY A 84 20.95 15.21 -5.03
C GLY A 84 21.54 15.33 -3.61
N ALA A 85 20.87 14.79 -2.60
CA ALA A 85 21.32 14.82 -1.20
C ALA A 85 22.63 14.02 -0.96
N SER A 86 23.02 13.12 -1.87
CA SER A 86 24.31 12.43 -1.82
C SER A 86 25.48 13.24 -2.40
N ALA A 87 25.26 14.48 -2.90
CA ALA A 87 26.27 15.22 -3.66
C ALA A 87 26.76 16.57 -3.07
N SER A 88 26.22 17.12 -1.97
CA SER A 88 26.84 18.28 -1.28
C SER A 88 26.25 18.53 0.12
N PRO A 89 27.06 18.76 1.19
CA PRO A 89 26.57 19.00 2.54
C PRO A 89 26.30 20.48 2.89
N GLU A 90 26.46 21.43 1.97
CA GLU A 90 26.34 22.87 2.28
C GLU A 90 25.16 23.53 1.54
N ALA A 91 24.03 23.70 2.23
CA ALA A 91 23.00 24.68 1.86
C ALA A 91 22.28 25.24 3.12
N PRO A 92 21.90 26.53 3.11
CA PRO A 92 21.72 27.33 4.32
C PRO A 92 20.37 27.11 5.03
N ALA A 93 20.41 27.18 6.35
CA ALA A 93 19.25 27.20 7.23
C ALA A 93 18.46 28.51 7.04
N GLY A 94 17.36 28.48 6.29
CA GLY A 94 16.45 29.64 6.23
C GLY A 94 15.48 29.73 5.05
N GLY A 95 15.60 28.91 4.00
CA GLY A 95 14.58 28.78 2.97
C GLY A 95 13.63 27.62 3.26
N THR A 96 12.33 27.78 3.04
CA THR A 96 11.36 26.66 2.97
C THR A 96 11.82 25.70 1.88
N ALA A 97 12.67 24.75 2.26
CA ALA A 97 13.31 23.85 1.31
C ALA A 97 12.25 22.97 0.63
N VAL A 98 12.52 22.65 -0.63
CA VAL A 98 11.76 21.72 -1.51
C VAL A 98 11.51 20.34 -0.86
N THR A 99 12.06 20.09 0.33
CA THR A 99 11.97 18.87 1.15
C THR A 99 10.59 18.63 1.79
N ASP A 100 9.70 19.61 1.86
CA ASP A 100 8.36 19.49 2.49
C ASP A 100 7.21 19.36 1.48
N LEU A 101 7.44 18.67 0.36
CA LEU A 101 6.40 18.40 -0.65
C LEU A 101 5.66 17.08 -0.46
N TRP A 102 6.12 16.21 0.45
CA TRP A 102 5.49 14.90 0.66
C TRP A 102 4.03 15.02 1.16
N GLN A 103 3.69 16.10 1.87
CA GLN A 103 2.33 16.39 2.30
C GLN A 103 1.43 16.66 1.08
N ALA A 104 1.91 17.48 0.14
CA ALA A 104 1.22 17.73 -1.13
C ALA A 104 1.09 16.44 -1.94
N GLU A 105 2.15 15.62 -2.01
CA GLU A 105 2.14 14.31 -2.70
C GLU A 105 1.10 13.37 -2.08
N THR A 106 1.04 13.33 -0.75
CA THR A 106 0.07 12.48 -0.03
C THR A 106 -1.36 12.96 -0.26
N VAL A 107 -1.58 14.28 -0.27
CA VAL A 107 -2.89 14.89 -0.51
C VAL A 107 -3.36 14.68 -1.95
N SER A 108 -2.46 14.79 -2.95
CA SER A 108 -2.80 14.51 -4.35
C SER A 108 -3.11 13.04 -4.58
N LEU A 109 -2.34 12.10 -3.99
CA LEU A 109 -2.66 10.66 -4.02
C LEU A 109 -4.01 10.35 -3.35
N LEU A 110 -4.33 11.06 -2.27
CA LEU A 110 -5.62 10.89 -1.59
C LEU A 110 -6.77 11.37 -2.48
N TRP A 111 -6.55 12.47 -3.20
CA TRP A 111 -7.51 12.98 -4.18
C TRP A 111 -7.69 12.00 -5.35
N LEU A 112 -6.59 11.50 -5.94
CA LEU A 112 -6.64 10.48 -6.98
C LEU A 112 -7.40 9.23 -6.53
N SER A 113 -7.17 8.76 -5.29
CA SER A 113 -7.88 7.59 -4.75
C SER A 113 -9.40 7.78 -4.68
N MET A 114 -9.87 9.03 -4.63
CA MET A 114 -11.28 9.38 -4.71
C MET A 114 -11.76 9.46 -6.16
N LEU A 115 -11.03 10.18 -7.03
CA LEU A 115 -11.43 10.38 -8.43
C LEU A 115 -11.52 9.06 -9.20
N VAL A 116 -10.63 8.10 -8.90
CA VAL A 116 -10.62 6.77 -9.51
C VAL A 116 -11.90 5.96 -9.18
N LEU A 117 -12.64 6.29 -8.11
CA LEU A 117 -13.89 5.59 -7.76
C LEU A 117 -15.10 6.09 -8.54
N ALA A 118 -15.00 7.19 -9.28
CA ALA A 118 -16.13 7.72 -10.02
C ALA A 118 -16.49 6.82 -11.24
N PRO A 119 -17.79 6.71 -11.56
CA PRO A 119 -18.32 5.75 -12.54
C PRO A 119 -18.19 6.30 -13.97
N PHE A 120 -16.97 6.32 -14.49
CA PHE A 120 -16.63 6.61 -15.90
C PHE A 120 -15.60 5.59 -16.38
N ASP A 121 -15.38 5.43 -17.68
CA ASP A 121 -14.30 4.58 -18.22
C ASP A 121 -12.99 5.38 -18.34
N LEU A 122 -11.86 4.85 -17.87
CA LEU A 122 -10.57 5.58 -17.85
C LEU A 122 -10.09 5.97 -19.25
N SER A 123 -10.42 5.19 -20.27
CA SER A 123 -10.08 5.50 -21.66
C SER A 123 -10.76 6.77 -22.19
N SER A 124 -11.91 7.15 -21.62
CA SER A 124 -12.64 8.35 -22.06
C SER A 124 -11.98 9.67 -21.65
N LEU A 125 -11.07 9.63 -20.67
CA LEU A 125 -10.41 10.79 -20.10
C LEU A 125 -8.91 10.79 -20.37
N ASP A 126 -8.41 9.83 -21.14
CA ASP A 126 -7.00 9.72 -21.46
C ASP A 126 -6.64 10.79 -22.49
N TRP A 127 -5.89 11.81 -22.08
CA TRP A 127 -5.49 12.90 -22.98
C TRP A 127 -4.62 12.42 -24.14
N ASN A 128 -3.95 11.29 -24.00
CA ASN A 128 -3.13 10.69 -25.04
C ASN A 128 -3.94 9.84 -26.04
N ALA A 129 -5.25 9.67 -25.82
CA ALA A 129 -6.09 8.90 -26.74
C ALA A 129 -6.35 9.63 -28.07
N GLY A 130 -6.21 10.97 -28.09
CA GLY A 130 -6.55 11.82 -29.23
C GLY A 130 -5.40 12.28 -30.13
N GLU A 131 -4.13 11.94 -29.81
CA GLU A 131 -2.97 12.21 -30.70
C GLU A 131 -2.88 11.14 -31.81
N GLU A 132 -3.99 10.90 -32.49
CA GLU A 132 -4.04 10.11 -33.72
C GLU A 132 -3.58 11.04 -34.85
N GLU A 133 -2.37 10.82 -35.39
CA GLU A 133 -2.00 11.41 -36.67
C GLU A 133 -3.12 11.10 -37.68
N GLU A 134 -3.64 12.15 -38.35
CA GLU A 134 -4.54 12.02 -39.49
C GLU A 134 -3.86 11.17 -40.58
N GLY A 135 -4.09 9.87 -40.53
CA GLY A 135 -3.51 8.89 -41.44
C GLY A 135 -4.42 7.67 -41.55
N ASP A 136 -5.34 7.74 -42.52
CA ASP A 136 -6.20 6.69 -43.07
C ASP A 136 -7.12 5.88 -42.13
N GLU A 137 -8.40 5.79 -42.54
CA GLU A 137 -9.51 5.08 -41.88
C GLU A 137 -9.37 3.53 -41.86
N GLN A 138 -8.18 2.97 -41.68
CA GLN A 138 -7.94 1.53 -41.71
C GLN A 138 -7.40 1.02 -40.37
N GLU A 139 -8.26 0.27 -39.66
CA GLU A 139 -8.01 -0.50 -38.42
C GLU A 139 -7.72 0.30 -37.13
N LYS A 140 -8.79 0.49 -36.32
CA LYS A 140 -8.67 0.74 -34.88
C LYS A 140 -7.82 -0.35 -34.23
N ALA A 141 -6.53 -0.09 -34.02
CA ALA A 141 -5.69 -0.95 -33.19
C ALA A 141 -6.28 -0.97 -31.76
N PRO A 142 -6.53 -2.17 -31.18
CA PRO A 142 -7.11 -2.27 -29.84
C PRO A 142 -6.23 -1.56 -28.81
N SER A 143 -6.82 -1.06 -27.72
CA SER A 143 -6.13 -0.41 -26.59
C SER A 143 -4.94 -1.22 -26.05
N ASP A 144 -4.95 -2.52 -26.30
CA ASP A 144 -3.90 -3.48 -25.92
C ASP A 144 -2.61 -3.31 -26.75
N ALA A 145 -2.65 -2.72 -27.95
CA ALA A 145 -1.50 -2.54 -28.83
C ALA A 145 -0.57 -1.38 -28.42
N ARG A 146 -1.10 -0.35 -27.73
CA ARG A 146 -0.28 0.78 -27.20
C ARG A 146 0.44 0.42 -25.90
N ARG A 147 0.14 -0.74 -25.34
CA ARG A 147 0.67 -1.18 -24.07
C ARG A 147 2.06 -1.74 -24.28
N ALA A 148 3.06 -0.99 -23.86
CA ALA A 148 4.42 -1.51 -23.78
C ALA A 148 4.39 -2.79 -22.93
N SER A 149 5.00 -3.86 -23.43
CA SER A 149 5.27 -5.06 -22.63
C SER A 149 5.87 -4.60 -21.29
N PRO A 150 5.40 -5.13 -20.15
CA PRO A 150 5.96 -4.74 -18.87
C PRO A 150 7.49 -4.90 -18.91
N PRO A 151 8.28 -3.90 -18.48
CA PRO A 151 9.73 -3.99 -18.45
C PRO A 151 10.16 -5.20 -17.62
N GLU A 152 11.31 -5.79 -17.98
CA GLU A 152 11.89 -6.92 -17.24
C GLU A 152 12.08 -6.58 -15.75
N ASP A 153 12.39 -5.31 -15.44
CA ASP A 153 12.42 -4.79 -14.07
C ASP A 153 11.14 -4.03 -13.72
N LEU A 154 10.17 -4.77 -13.16
CA LEU A 154 8.91 -4.21 -12.67
C LEU A 154 9.08 -3.30 -11.45
N LEU A 155 10.21 -3.36 -10.71
CA LEU A 155 10.47 -2.44 -9.59
C LEU A 155 10.74 -1.01 -10.10
N ALA A 156 11.25 -0.90 -11.32
CA ALA A 156 11.53 0.37 -12.00
C ALA A 156 10.42 0.80 -12.96
N TYR A 157 9.21 0.23 -12.86
CA TYR A 157 8.11 0.52 -13.79
C TYR A 157 7.78 2.02 -13.82
N ASP A 158 8.18 2.67 -14.90
CA ASP A 158 7.91 4.08 -15.19
C ASP A 158 7.38 4.24 -16.62
N PRO A 159 6.05 4.16 -16.82
CA PRO A 159 5.48 4.28 -18.14
C PRO A 159 5.72 5.69 -18.70
N PRO A 160 5.96 5.83 -20.02
CA PRO A 160 6.20 7.12 -20.64
C PRO A 160 5.00 8.05 -20.49
N ALA A 161 5.21 9.35 -20.70
CA ALA A 161 4.13 10.35 -20.61
C ALA A 161 3.00 10.08 -21.60
N SER A 162 3.31 9.48 -22.76
CA SER A 162 2.36 9.06 -23.80
C SER A 162 1.62 7.75 -23.49
N ALA A 163 1.97 7.05 -22.41
CA ALA A 163 1.31 5.82 -22.03
C ALA A 163 -0.15 6.06 -21.61
N PRO A 164 -1.00 5.04 -21.68
CA PRO A 164 -2.38 5.15 -21.27
C PRO A 164 -2.52 5.63 -19.82
N LEU A 165 -3.59 6.36 -19.53
CA LEU A 165 -3.90 6.90 -18.20
C LEU A 165 -3.85 5.82 -17.11
N LEU A 166 -4.40 4.64 -17.40
CA LEU A 166 -4.40 3.50 -16.49
C LEU A 166 -2.98 3.05 -16.10
N ASP A 167 -2.07 3.00 -17.08
CA ASP A 167 -0.69 2.56 -16.87
C ASP A 167 0.08 3.60 -16.06
N ARG A 168 -0.11 4.89 -16.37
CA ARG A 168 0.47 6.01 -15.59
C ARG A 168 0.01 6.02 -14.13
N LEU A 169 -1.28 5.79 -13.87
CA LEU A 169 -1.83 5.66 -12.51
C LEU A 169 -1.23 4.45 -11.77
N LEU A 170 -1.15 3.30 -12.44
CA LEU A 170 -0.58 2.09 -11.88
C LEU A 170 0.90 2.31 -11.51
N GLY A 171 1.69 2.88 -12.42
CA GLY A 171 3.11 3.11 -12.22
C GLY A 171 3.42 4.11 -11.12
N LEU A 172 2.68 5.22 -11.06
CA LEU A 172 2.76 6.16 -9.94
C LEU A 172 2.51 5.42 -8.61
N GLY A 173 1.43 4.63 -8.55
CA GLY A 173 1.08 3.88 -7.35
C GLY A 173 2.20 2.94 -6.88
N MET A 174 2.74 2.12 -7.79
CA MET A 174 3.80 1.16 -7.49
C MET A 174 5.10 1.85 -7.03
N ARG A 175 5.50 2.96 -7.65
CA ARG A 175 6.66 3.75 -7.20
C ARG A 175 6.47 4.36 -5.83
N CYS A 176 5.28 4.89 -5.52
CA CYS A 176 4.97 5.40 -4.18
C CYS A 176 4.98 4.30 -3.12
N LEU A 177 4.70 3.03 -3.48
CA LEU A 177 4.82 1.89 -2.56
C LEU A 177 6.27 1.51 -2.27
N ALA A 178 7.13 1.60 -3.28
CA ALA A 178 8.56 1.31 -3.18
C ALA A 178 9.36 2.37 -2.38
N ARG A 179 8.72 3.44 -1.91
CA ARG A 179 9.34 4.51 -1.11
C ARG A 179 8.94 4.42 0.37
N PRO A 180 9.82 4.79 1.32
CA PRO A 180 9.52 4.77 2.76
C PRO A 180 8.77 6.04 3.21
N THR A 181 7.67 6.39 2.55
CA THR A 181 6.90 7.63 2.83
C THR A 181 5.51 7.34 3.38
N ARG A 182 4.88 8.35 4.01
CA ARG A 182 3.45 8.30 4.40
C ARG A 182 2.52 8.12 3.19
N CYS A 183 3.00 8.46 1.99
CA CYS A 183 2.31 8.24 0.71
C CYS A 183 1.98 6.76 0.48
N ARG A 184 2.78 5.82 1.01
CA ARG A 184 2.59 4.37 0.82
C ARG A 184 1.19 3.90 1.20
N GLU A 185 0.66 4.34 2.35
CA GLU A 185 -0.67 3.90 2.79
C GLU A 185 -1.77 4.43 1.87
N VAL A 186 -1.64 5.67 1.43
CA VAL A 186 -2.61 6.32 0.55
C VAL A 186 -2.55 5.72 -0.85
N SER A 187 -1.34 5.52 -1.37
CA SER A 187 -1.09 4.83 -2.65
C SER A 187 -1.66 3.40 -2.63
N ALA A 188 -1.37 2.60 -1.60
CA ALA A 188 -1.93 1.24 -1.46
C ALA A 188 -3.46 1.23 -1.52
N ARG A 189 -4.11 2.23 -0.89
CA ARG A 189 -5.56 2.38 -0.92
C ARG A 189 -6.05 2.81 -2.31
N GLY A 190 -5.35 3.74 -2.96
CA GLY A 190 -5.64 4.19 -4.32
C GLY A 190 -5.53 3.06 -5.34
N LEU A 191 -4.46 2.26 -5.30
CA LEU A 191 -4.30 1.08 -6.13
C LEU A 191 -5.37 0.02 -5.85
N GLY A 192 -5.72 -0.20 -4.59
CA GLY A 192 -6.81 -1.11 -4.23
C GLY A 192 -8.16 -0.67 -4.81
N ALA A 193 -8.39 0.65 -4.95
CA ALA A 193 -9.57 1.20 -5.62
C ALA A 193 -9.48 1.07 -7.15
N LEU A 194 -8.32 1.39 -7.73
CA LEU A 194 -8.06 1.29 -9.17
C LEU A 194 -8.28 -0.14 -9.69
N LEU A 195 -7.67 -1.13 -9.02
CA LEU A 195 -7.72 -2.54 -9.42
C LEU A 195 -9.09 -3.19 -9.21
N ALA A 196 -9.96 -2.58 -8.39
CA ALA A 196 -11.34 -3.01 -8.20
C ALA A 196 -12.28 -2.57 -9.34
N ARG A 197 -11.87 -1.62 -10.18
CA ARG A 197 -12.66 -1.16 -11.34
C ARG A 197 -12.70 -2.22 -12.42
N LYS A 198 -13.77 -2.24 -13.22
CA LYS A 198 -13.97 -3.25 -14.28
C LYS A 198 -12.97 -3.11 -15.44
N ASP A 199 -12.71 -1.87 -15.84
CA ASP A 199 -11.82 -1.46 -16.94
C ASP A 199 -10.31 -1.58 -16.60
N ALA A 200 -9.98 -1.89 -15.35
CA ALA A 200 -8.61 -2.04 -14.90
C ALA A 200 -8.01 -3.44 -15.14
N SER A 201 -8.67 -4.33 -15.91
CA SER A 201 -8.20 -5.69 -16.17
C SER A 201 -6.72 -5.78 -16.53
N PRO A 202 -6.20 -4.99 -17.48
CA PRO A 202 -4.84 -5.18 -17.91
C PRO A 202 -3.87 -4.65 -16.82
N ALA A 203 -4.26 -3.67 -16.01
CA ALA A 203 -3.47 -3.25 -14.84
C ALA A 203 -3.38 -4.33 -13.75
N ARG A 204 -4.36 -5.24 -13.66
CA ARG A 204 -4.34 -6.35 -12.69
C ARG A 204 -3.20 -7.32 -13.01
N ASP A 205 -3.00 -7.67 -14.27
CA ASP A 205 -1.94 -8.59 -14.69
C ASP A 205 -0.55 -8.01 -14.40
N THR A 206 -0.33 -6.74 -14.72
CA THR A 206 0.92 -6.03 -14.42
C THR A 206 1.18 -5.93 -12.91
N PHE A 207 0.15 -5.57 -12.12
CA PHE A 207 0.26 -5.50 -10.66
C PHE A 207 0.53 -6.88 -10.04
N GLU A 208 -0.08 -7.93 -10.58
CA GLU A 208 0.08 -9.29 -10.14
C GLU A 208 1.50 -9.79 -10.38
N ALA A 209 2.04 -9.55 -11.59
CA ALA A 209 3.44 -9.83 -11.93
C ALA A 209 4.40 -9.07 -10.99
N TRP A 210 4.14 -7.78 -10.72
CA TRP A 210 4.94 -6.98 -9.80
C TRP A 210 4.91 -7.56 -8.37
N CYS A 211 3.73 -7.94 -7.87
CA CYS A 211 3.64 -8.58 -6.55
C CYS A 211 4.46 -9.88 -6.47
N ARG A 212 4.47 -10.69 -7.54
CA ARG A 212 5.28 -11.92 -7.59
C ARG A 212 6.77 -11.62 -7.63
N SER A 213 7.21 -10.67 -8.43
CA SER A 213 8.63 -10.33 -8.50
C SER A 213 9.16 -9.80 -7.17
N VAL A 214 8.40 -8.91 -6.51
CA VAL A 214 8.78 -8.32 -5.22
C VAL A 214 8.76 -9.35 -4.07
N LEU A 215 7.76 -10.23 -4.03
CA LEU A 215 7.52 -11.12 -2.88
C LEU A 215 8.10 -12.53 -3.02
N LEU A 216 8.27 -13.03 -4.25
CA LEU A 216 8.73 -14.40 -4.53
C LEU A 216 10.13 -14.41 -5.15
N GLU A 217 10.40 -13.56 -6.13
CA GLU A 217 11.65 -13.60 -6.92
C GLU A 217 12.78 -12.76 -6.31
N GLY A 218 12.44 -11.70 -5.57
CA GLY A 218 13.37 -10.87 -4.78
C GLY A 218 14.08 -11.59 -3.62
N GLY A 219 14.10 -12.93 -3.64
CA GLY A 219 14.91 -13.83 -2.82
C GLY A 219 15.55 -15.00 -3.58
N ALA A 220 15.32 -15.15 -4.89
CA ALA A 220 15.88 -16.25 -5.70
C ALA A 220 17.24 -15.91 -6.31
N SER A 221 17.50 -14.63 -6.61
CA SER A 221 18.81 -14.15 -7.03
C SER A 221 19.55 -13.51 -5.85
N SER A 222 20.55 -14.25 -5.37
CA SER A 222 21.67 -13.83 -4.53
C SER A 222 21.58 -14.18 -3.05
N GLN A 223 22.62 -14.89 -2.61
CA GLN A 223 23.16 -14.96 -1.26
C GLN A 223 23.62 -13.57 -0.74
N ALA A 224 22.98 -12.49 -1.17
CA ALA A 224 23.21 -11.13 -0.71
C ALA A 224 22.25 -10.82 0.43
N LEU A 225 22.75 -10.11 1.45
CA LEU A 225 21.93 -9.55 2.52
C LEU A 225 20.70 -8.82 1.93
N PRO A 226 19.54 -8.86 2.61
CA PRO A 226 18.38 -8.10 2.18
C PRO A 226 18.76 -6.62 2.03
N SER A 227 18.75 -6.13 0.79
CA SER A 227 18.92 -4.71 0.51
C SER A 227 17.75 -3.94 1.14
N ALA A 228 18.05 -2.84 1.83
CA ALA A 228 17.03 -1.99 2.48
C ALA A 228 15.93 -1.56 1.49
N ALA A 229 16.27 -1.34 0.22
CA ALA A 229 15.30 -1.02 -0.83
C ALA A 229 14.32 -2.18 -1.10
N GLY A 230 14.81 -3.43 -1.08
CA GLY A 230 13.97 -4.62 -1.24
C GLY A 230 12.98 -4.80 -0.09
N GLU A 231 13.40 -4.52 1.15
CA GLU A 231 12.51 -4.58 2.33
C GLU A 231 11.38 -3.54 2.25
N VAL A 232 11.72 -2.32 1.85
CA VAL A 232 10.78 -1.20 1.66
C VAL A 232 9.73 -1.57 0.61
N SER A 233 10.14 -2.13 -0.53
CA SER A 233 9.23 -2.59 -1.59
C SER A 233 8.34 -3.76 -1.15
N ARG A 234 8.88 -4.76 -0.43
CA ARG A 234 8.07 -5.87 0.13
C ARG A 234 7.01 -5.38 1.10
N ALA A 235 7.36 -4.46 2.00
CA ALA A 235 6.41 -3.86 2.92
C ALA A 235 5.33 -3.04 2.19
N GLY A 236 5.70 -2.32 1.12
CA GLY A 236 4.78 -1.65 0.21
C GLY A 236 3.81 -2.61 -0.48
N ALA A 237 4.33 -3.69 -1.06
CA ALA A 237 3.53 -4.73 -1.72
C ALA A 237 2.53 -5.38 -0.75
N LEU A 238 2.95 -5.74 0.48
CA LEU A 238 2.05 -6.27 1.50
C LEU A 238 0.94 -5.27 1.87
N GLN A 239 1.23 -3.97 1.93
CA GLN A 239 0.23 -2.95 2.23
C GLN A 239 -0.80 -2.80 1.10
N ALA A 240 -0.36 -2.89 -0.15
CA ALA A 240 -1.22 -2.91 -1.32
C ALA A 240 -2.09 -4.18 -1.36
N LEU A 241 -1.48 -5.35 -1.16
CA LEU A 241 -2.20 -6.63 -1.08
C LEU A 241 -3.26 -6.63 0.02
N ALA A 242 -3.00 -6.00 1.17
CA ALA A 242 -4.03 -5.85 2.18
C ALA A 242 -5.27 -5.15 1.57
N CYS A 243 -5.09 -4.07 0.83
CA CYS A 243 -6.20 -3.34 0.21
C CYS A 243 -6.88 -4.15 -0.90
N VAL A 244 -6.11 -4.76 -1.81
CA VAL A 244 -6.63 -5.57 -2.92
C VAL A 244 -7.41 -6.78 -2.40
N LEU A 245 -6.89 -7.53 -1.42
CA LEU A 245 -7.60 -8.69 -0.86
C LEU A 245 -8.87 -8.33 -0.07
N ARG A 246 -9.12 -7.04 0.22
CA ARG A 246 -10.33 -6.58 0.88
C ARG A 246 -11.45 -6.27 -0.11
N SER A 247 -11.13 -5.60 -1.21
CA SER A 247 -12.11 -4.95 -2.10
C SER A 247 -11.79 -5.09 -3.59
N GLY A 248 -10.75 -5.84 -3.95
CA GLY A 248 -10.36 -6.08 -5.32
C GLY A 248 -11.31 -7.03 -6.05
N GLU A 249 -11.10 -7.12 -7.36
CA GLU A 249 -11.85 -8.01 -8.24
C GLU A 249 -11.62 -9.49 -7.85
N PRO A 250 -12.66 -10.35 -7.84
CA PRO A 250 -12.56 -11.72 -7.32
C PRO A 250 -11.49 -12.61 -7.97
N THR A 251 -11.28 -12.53 -9.29
CA THR A 251 -10.26 -13.35 -9.97
C THR A 251 -8.84 -12.95 -9.56
N LEU A 252 -8.55 -11.64 -9.51
CA LEU A 252 -7.28 -11.11 -9.00
C LEU A 252 -7.06 -11.50 -7.54
N VAL A 253 -8.09 -11.34 -6.70
CA VAL A 253 -8.02 -11.70 -5.27
C VAL A 253 -7.67 -13.17 -5.09
N LYS A 254 -8.29 -14.06 -5.89
CA LYS A 254 -7.98 -15.50 -5.86
C LYS A 254 -6.55 -15.78 -6.32
N SER A 255 -6.11 -15.15 -7.40
CA SER A 255 -4.76 -15.34 -7.96
C SER A 255 -3.66 -14.90 -6.99
N LEU A 256 -3.85 -13.76 -6.33
CA LEU A 256 -2.86 -13.18 -5.42
C LEU A 256 -2.90 -13.77 -4.01
N ALA A 257 -3.95 -14.48 -3.59
CA ALA A 257 -4.07 -14.93 -2.21
C ALA A 257 -2.91 -15.85 -1.79
N ARG A 258 -2.47 -16.78 -2.66
CA ARG A 258 -1.32 -17.66 -2.37
C ARG A 258 -0.01 -16.88 -2.31
N THR A 259 0.23 -15.99 -3.27
CA THR A 259 1.40 -15.08 -3.28
C THR A 259 1.44 -14.22 -2.02
N ALA A 260 0.28 -13.75 -1.56
CA ALA A 260 0.16 -12.93 -0.36
C ALA A 260 0.49 -13.70 0.92
N VAL A 261 0.08 -14.98 1.03
CA VAL A 261 0.46 -15.84 2.16
C VAL A 261 1.98 -16.04 2.18
N VAL A 262 2.56 -16.47 1.05
CA VAL A 262 4.00 -16.71 0.95
C VAL A 262 4.77 -15.43 1.28
N GLY A 263 4.46 -14.32 0.61
CA GLY A 263 5.13 -13.04 0.84
C GLY A 263 5.02 -12.55 2.29
N ALA A 264 3.86 -12.72 2.93
CA ALA A 264 3.65 -12.28 4.31
C ALA A 264 4.40 -13.14 5.35
N LEU A 265 4.57 -14.44 5.08
CA LEU A 265 5.32 -15.37 5.93
C LEU A 265 6.84 -15.25 5.72
N SER A 266 7.28 -15.09 4.47
CA SER A 266 8.70 -14.99 4.11
C SER A 266 9.32 -13.63 4.42
N THR A 267 8.51 -12.57 4.51
CA THR A 267 9.03 -11.26 4.91
C THR A 267 9.42 -11.31 6.39
N PRO A 268 10.68 -11.04 6.78
CA PRO A 268 11.01 -10.88 8.18
C PRO A 268 10.19 -9.70 8.72
N ALA A 269 9.46 -9.91 9.81
CA ALA A 269 8.84 -8.75 10.46
C ALA A 269 10.01 -7.92 10.94
N SER A 270 10.12 -6.66 10.55
CA SER A 270 11.01 -5.78 11.29
C SER A 270 10.50 -5.84 12.72
N ALA A 271 11.25 -6.53 13.58
CA ALA A 271 10.77 -6.98 14.89
C ALA A 271 10.24 -5.81 15.72
N ASN A 272 10.66 -4.59 15.37
CA ASN A 272 10.35 -3.37 16.06
C ASN A 272 9.10 -2.62 15.56
N LEU A 273 8.66 -2.79 14.30
CA LEU A 273 7.59 -1.94 13.76
C LEU A 273 6.20 -2.58 13.86
N ALA A 274 5.44 -2.15 14.88
CA ALA A 274 4.07 -2.64 15.14
C ALA A 274 3.14 -2.54 13.93
N LEU A 275 3.31 -1.51 13.09
CA LEU A 275 2.50 -1.30 11.89
C LEU A 275 2.73 -2.38 10.82
N GLU A 276 3.97 -2.84 10.63
CA GLU A 276 4.29 -3.90 9.67
C GLU A 276 3.72 -5.24 10.12
N ARG A 277 3.88 -5.59 11.41
CA ARG A 277 3.29 -6.81 11.99
C ARG A 277 1.77 -6.79 11.87
N LYS A 278 1.14 -5.64 12.13
CA LYS A 278 -0.30 -5.43 11.91
C LYS A 278 -0.71 -5.61 10.44
N VAL A 279 0.08 -5.10 9.48
CA VAL A 279 -0.21 -5.27 8.05
C VAL A 279 -0.10 -6.74 7.66
N ARG A 280 0.93 -7.46 8.10
CA ARG A 280 1.07 -8.90 7.89
C ARG A 280 -0.14 -9.69 8.37
N VAL A 281 -0.55 -9.50 9.62
CA VAL A 281 -1.74 -10.13 10.19
C VAL A 281 -2.98 -9.87 9.33
N LYS A 282 -3.14 -8.63 8.83
CA LYS A 282 -4.26 -8.27 7.94
C LYS A 282 -4.18 -8.95 6.58
N VAL A 283 -2.98 -9.11 6.01
CA VAL A 283 -2.78 -9.79 4.72
C VAL A 283 -3.10 -11.27 4.88
N LEU A 284 -2.50 -11.94 5.86
CA LEU A 284 -2.73 -13.36 6.15
C LEU A 284 -4.21 -13.65 6.35
N GLN A 285 -4.89 -12.88 7.22
CA GLN A 285 -6.33 -13.00 7.43
C GLN A 285 -7.11 -12.92 6.11
N ARG A 286 -6.85 -11.91 5.28
CA ARG A 286 -7.64 -11.68 4.07
C ARG A 286 -7.35 -12.70 2.99
N ALA A 287 -6.10 -13.13 2.86
CA ALA A 287 -5.70 -14.17 1.94
C ALA A 287 -6.35 -15.51 2.31
N MET A 288 -6.33 -15.89 3.60
CA MET A 288 -7.03 -17.09 4.09
C MET A 288 -8.52 -17.03 3.80
N LEU A 289 -9.18 -15.89 4.06
CA LEU A 289 -10.60 -15.73 3.77
C LEU A 289 -10.91 -15.82 2.27
N ALA A 290 -10.04 -15.28 1.42
CA ALA A 290 -10.18 -15.37 -0.04
C ALA A 290 -10.06 -16.84 -0.50
N LEU A 291 -9.08 -17.58 0.00
CA LEU A 291 -8.87 -18.99 -0.34
C LEU A 291 -10.03 -19.87 0.14
N LEU A 292 -10.46 -19.69 1.40
CA LEU A 292 -11.62 -20.39 1.97
C LEU A 292 -12.95 -20.08 1.27
N SER A 293 -13.04 -18.92 0.61
CA SER A 293 -14.24 -18.57 -0.17
C SER A 293 -14.17 -19.10 -1.61
N ALA A 294 -12.98 -19.39 -2.12
CA ALA A 294 -12.74 -19.80 -3.50
C ALA A 294 -12.72 -21.32 -3.70
N GLU A 295 -12.39 -22.08 -2.65
CA GLU A 295 -12.26 -23.54 -2.67
C GLU A 295 -13.06 -24.13 -1.50
N PRO A 296 -13.84 -25.22 -1.70
CA PRO A 296 -14.52 -25.90 -0.61
C PRO A 296 -13.50 -26.43 0.40
N PHE A 297 -13.80 -26.30 1.68
CA PHE A 297 -12.89 -26.79 2.72
C PHE A 297 -12.83 -28.32 2.71
N ALA A 298 -11.63 -28.86 2.52
CA ALA A 298 -11.30 -30.27 2.71
C ALA A 298 -9.99 -30.37 3.49
N ALA A 299 -10.03 -30.93 4.71
CA ALA A 299 -8.92 -30.87 5.67
C ALA A 299 -7.59 -31.39 5.11
N GLU A 300 -7.61 -32.45 4.29
CA GLU A 300 -6.42 -33.01 3.63
C GLU A 300 -5.86 -32.11 2.51
N GLN A 301 -6.66 -31.17 2.01
CA GLN A 301 -6.34 -30.30 0.86
C GLN A 301 -6.14 -28.83 1.26
N THR A 302 -6.21 -28.50 2.56
CA THR A 302 -5.98 -27.14 3.07
C THR A 302 -4.67 -26.94 3.87
N PRO A 303 -3.52 -27.54 3.50
CA PRO A 303 -2.25 -27.32 4.24
C PRO A 303 -1.77 -25.87 4.12
N PHE A 304 -2.27 -25.12 3.14
CA PHE A 304 -1.98 -23.71 2.98
C PHE A 304 -2.54 -22.84 4.14
N LEU A 305 -3.38 -23.38 5.02
CA LEU A 305 -3.98 -22.65 6.15
C LEU A 305 -3.16 -22.74 7.44
N ASP A 306 -2.38 -23.79 7.66
CA ASP A 306 -1.75 -24.05 8.96
C ASP A 306 -0.72 -22.98 9.32
N ALA A 307 0.26 -22.75 8.43
CA ALA A 307 1.28 -21.73 8.64
C ALA A 307 0.72 -20.30 8.83
N PRO A 308 -0.22 -19.79 8.00
CA PRO A 308 -0.80 -18.47 8.22
C PRO A 308 -1.73 -18.42 9.44
N LEU A 309 -2.41 -19.51 9.81
CA LEU A 309 -3.20 -19.58 11.03
C LEU A 309 -2.31 -19.49 12.27
N ASN A 310 -1.24 -20.28 12.33
CA ASN A 310 -0.27 -20.23 13.42
C ASN A 310 0.35 -18.84 13.57
N ALA A 311 0.66 -18.16 12.46
CA ALA A 311 1.13 -16.78 12.48
C ALA A 311 0.07 -15.79 13.00
N LEU A 312 -1.22 -16.01 12.74
CA LEU A 312 -2.31 -15.23 13.34
C LEU A 312 -2.42 -15.48 14.85
N LEU A 313 -2.34 -16.74 15.29
CA LEU A 313 -2.41 -17.10 16.71
C LEU A 313 -1.22 -16.54 17.48
N ALA A 314 -0.01 -16.61 16.93
CA ALA A 314 1.17 -15.95 17.50
C ALA A 314 0.97 -14.43 17.64
N GLY A 315 0.26 -13.79 16.70
CA GLY A 315 -0.08 -12.37 16.76
C GLY A 315 -0.99 -11.98 17.94
N LEU A 316 -1.67 -12.94 18.59
CA LEU A 316 -2.46 -12.68 19.80
C LEU A 316 -1.59 -12.38 21.01
N ARG A 317 -0.35 -12.89 21.02
CA ARG A 317 0.66 -12.67 22.05
C ARG A 317 1.61 -11.52 21.72
N ASP A 318 1.32 -10.74 20.68
CA ASP A 318 2.18 -9.61 20.28
C ASP A 318 2.24 -8.53 21.38
N ARG A 319 3.39 -7.88 21.56
CA ARG A 319 3.59 -6.80 22.54
C ARG A 319 2.68 -5.59 22.30
N ASP A 320 2.34 -5.30 21.04
CA ASP A 320 1.59 -4.11 20.64
C ASP A 320 0.09 -4.43 20.50
N THR A 321 -0.75 -3.70 21.26
CA THR A 321 -2.22 -3.90 21.28
C THR A 321 -2.86 -3.84 19.90
N ILE A 322 -2.33 -2.99 19.00
CA ILE A 322 -2.86 -2.85 17.64
C ILE A 322 -2.68 -4.12 16.79
N VAL A 323 -1.65 -4.92 17.09
CA VAL A 323 -1.37 -6.20 16.43
C VAL A 323 -2.28 -7.26 17.04
N ARG A 324 -2.33 -7.38 18.38
CA ARG A 324 -3.22 -8.30 19.10
C ARG A 324 -4.67 -8.16 18.67
N TRP A 325 -5.18 -6.93 18.61
CA TRP A 325 -6.55 -6.67 18.15
C TRP A 325 -6.78 -7.10 16.69
N SER A 326 -5.80 -6.84 15.82
CA SER A 326 -5.89 -7.25 14.42
C SER A 326 -5.85 -8.77 14.27
N ALA A 327 -5.06 -9.46 15.10
CA ALA A 327 -4.92 -10.90 15.14
C ALA A 327 -6.18 -11.57 15.68
N ALA A 328 -6.76 -11.07 16.77
CA ALA A 328 -8.00 -11.57 17.35
C ALA A 328 -9.16 -11.46 16.35
N LYS A 329 -9.33 -10.30 15.72
CA LYS A 329 -10.31 -10.12 14.64
C LYS A 329 -9.98 -10.99 13.41
N GLY A 330 -8.71 -11.27 13.21
CA GLY A 330 -8.16 -12.20 12.22
C GLY A 330 -8.70 -13.60 12.40
N ALA A 331 -8.26 -14.23 13.49
CA ALA A 331 -8.59 -15.58 13.91
C ALA A 331 -10.10 -15.77 13.98
N ALA A 332 -10.86 -14.90 14.66
CA ALA A 332 -12.31 -15.03 14.79
C ALA A 332 -13.02 -15.11 13.43
N ARG A 333 -12.61 -14.30 12.45
CA ARG A 333 -13.23 -14.30 11.11
C ARG A 333 -12.84 -15.54 10.30
N VAL A 334 -11.62 -16.04 10.46
CA VAL A 334 -11.16 -17.27 9.81
C VAL A 334 -11.89 -18.47 10.42
N CYS A 335 -11.92 -18.60 11.75
CA CYS A 335 -12.65 -19.66 12.45
C CYS A 335 -14.13 -19.71 12.06
N ALA A 336 -14.79 -18.56 11.89
CA ALA A 336 -16.18 -18.49 11.42
C ALA A 336 -16.40 -19.02 9.99
N LYS A 337 -15.33 -19.28 9.22
CA LYS A 337 -15.37 -19.88 7.89
C LYS A 337 -14.88 -21.33 7.85
N LEU A 338 -14.30 -21.82 8.95
CA LEU A 338 -13.86 -23.20 9.08
C LEU A 338 -15.02 -24.10 9.53
N PRO A 339 -14.95 -25.42 9.29
CA PRO A 339 -15.86 -26.36 9.92
C PRO A 339 -15.75 -26.31 11.45
N ALA A 340 -16.87 -26.61 12.14
CA ALA A 340 -16.95 -26.54 13.60
C ALA A 340 -15.84 -27.34 14.29
N SER A 341 -15.55 -28.55 13.83
CA SER A 341 -14.50 -29.41 14.41
C SER A 341 -13.11 -28.76 14.39
N VAL A 342 -12.76 -28.06 13.31
CA VAL A 342 -11.47 -27.37 13.17
C VAL A 342 -11.45 -26.08 13.99
N ALA A 343 -12.57 -25.34 13.99
CA ALA A 343 -12.70 -24.14 14.81
C ALA A 343 -12.59 -24.45 16.31
N ASP A 344 -13.17 -25.57 16.77
CA ASP A 344 -13.11 -26.04 18.15
C ASP A 344 -11.67 -26.43 18.55
N GLN A 345 -10.90 -27.04 17.64
CA GLN A 345 -9.47 -27.32 17.87
C GLN A 345 -8.66 -26.04 18.08
N VAL A 346 -8.87 -25.03 17.22
CA VAL A 346 -8.22 -23.73 17.37
C VAL A 346 -8.61 -23.06 18.70
N LEU A 347 -9.87 -23.16 19.10
CA LEU A 347 -10.34 -22.62 20.38
C LEU A 347 -9.71 -23.36 21.57
N ALA A 348 -9.61 -24.70 21.50
CA ALA A 348 -8.98 -25.50 22.55
C ALA A 348 -7.49 -25.16 22.71
N GLU A 349 -6.76 -24.96 21.61
CA GLU A 349 -5.36 -24.52 21.64
C GLU A 349 -5.21 -23.14 22.28
N LEU A 350 -6.11 -22.20 21.94
CA LEU A 350 -6.12 -20.85 22.51
C LEU A 350 -6.40 -20.84 24.01
N LEU A 351 -7.39 -21.62 24.47
CA LEU A 351 -7.75 -21.71 25.88
C LEU A 351 -6.72 -22.50 26.69
N GLY A 352 -6.17 -23.58 26.14
CA GLY A 352 -5.11 -24.36 26.77
C GLY A 352 -3.84 -23.55 26.98
N GLY A 353 -3.46 -22.72 26.00
CA GLY A 353 -2.34 -21.79 26.14
C GLY A 353 -2.53 -20.73 27.23
N ALA A 354 -3.76 -20.26 27.44
CA ALA A 354 -4.08 -19.27 28.47
C ALA A 354 -4.08 -19.89 29.89
N ALA A 355 -4.49 -21.15 30.03
CA ALA A 355 -4.49 -21.86 31.31
C ALA A 355 -3.06 -22.14 31.82
N GLY A 356 -2.14 -22.52 30.91
CA GLY A 356 -0.73 -22.75 31.27
C GLY A 356 0.02 -21.49 31.71
N GLU A 357 -0.28 -20.33 31.09
CA GLU A 357 0.34 -19.04 31.48
C GLU A 357 -0.10 -18.58 32.88
N GLY A 358 -1.32 -18.93 33.32
CA GLY A 358 -1.78 -18.66 34.70
C GLY A 358 -1.00 -19.44 35.75
N GLU A 359 -0.75 -20.73 35.48
CA GLU A 359 -0.01 -21.61 36.40
C GLU A 359 1.49 -21.26 36.47
N GLU A 360 2.13 -20.86 35.37
CA GLU A 360 3.52 -20.38 35.39
C GLU A 360 3.67 -19.05 36.14
N ASN A 361 2.71 -18.13 35.98
CA ASN A 361 2.75 -16.85 36.66
C ASN A 361 2.45 -17.00 38.17
N GLU A 362 1.58 -17.94 38.56
CA GLU A 362 1.37 -18.33 39.96
C GLU A 362 2.59 -19.05 40.57
N ARG A 363 3.29 -19.91 39.80
CA ARG A 363 4.55 -20.54 40.24
C ARG A 363 5.68 -19.53 40.42
N ALA A 364 5.84 -18.57 39.51
CA ALA A 364 6.84 -17.52 39.63
C ALA A 364 6.61 -16.62 40.85
N LEU A 365 5.35 -16.31 41.16
CA LEU A 365 4.98 -15.58 42.39
C LEU A 365 5.13 -16.43 43.66
N GLY A 366 4.96 -17.75 43.56
CA GLY A 366 5.21 -18.69 44.64
C GLY A 366 6.70 -18.85 44.98
N GLU A 367 7.58 -18.84 43.98
CA GLU A 367 9.03 -18.95 44.16
C GLU A 367 9.66 -17.66 44.73
N GLU A 368 9.16 -16.46 44.42
CA GLU A 368 9.61 -15.21 45.07
C GLU A 368 9.17 -15.09 46.53
N SER A 369 8.13 -15.82 46.95
CA SER A 369 7.65 -15.86 48.34
C SER A 369 8.38 -16.89 49.24
N GLY A 370 9.32 -17.66 48.67
CA GLY A 370 9.98 -18.79 49.34
C GLY A 370 11.34 -18.49 50.00
N THR A 371 11.82 -17.25 49.97
CA THR A 371 13.01 -16.81 50.74
C THR A 371 12.57 -16.06 51.99
N ASP A 372 12.11 -16.84 52.97
CA ASP A 372 12.00 -16.44 54.38
C ASP A 372 13.40 -16.22 54.97
N ASP A 373 13.49 -15.13 55.74
CA ASP A 373 14.21 -15.04 57.02
C ASP A 373 15.72 -15.29 57.06
N ASP A 374 16.51 -14.24 56.78
CA ASP A 374 17.87 -14.12 57.36
C ASP A 374 18.31 -12.66 57.61
N TRP A 375 17.50 -11.88 58.34
CA TRP A 375 17.87 -10.53 58.82
C TRP A 375 18.34 -10.51 60.28
N ALA A 376 18.68 -11.65 60.86
CA ALA A 376 19.12 -11.77 62.25
C ALA A 376 20.61 -12.13 62.41
N SER A 377 21.49 -11.57 61.60
CA SER A 377 22.92 -11.42 61.93
C SER A 377 23.63 -10.45 61.01
N LEU A 378 23.78 -9.20 61.45
CA LEU A 378 24.98 -8.35 61.34
C LEU A 378 24.74 -6.98 61.97
#